data_AF-A0A8J7LDK8-F1
#
_entry.id   AF-A0A8J7LDK8-F1
#
_cell.length_a   1.000
_cell.length_b   1.000
_cell.length_c   1.000
_cell.angle_alpha   90.00
_cell.angle_beta   90.00
_cell.angle_gamma   90.00
#
_symmetry.space_group_name_H-M   'P 1'
#
loop_
_entity.id
_entity.type
_entity.pdbx_description
1 polymer ?
#
loop_
_entity_poly.entity_id
_entity_poly.type
_entity_poly.pdbx_seq_one_letter_code
_entity_poly.pdbx_strand_id
1 'polypeptide(L)'
;MLSSEGKPTDTGASGQQILSETQANQEQGRDLKQIFQLIDSFLSFEACLYHQIVPFRLEDSQLLLGMVHPQDSGALDYVSRILSYINSTMVIQEITTDTHRTILSAYLNHKNTLRSDAKQVEQTGAAFTSEKSITSIADSLIASANNSFEQNQQQTNIPISHPDSITSINPNKEDTVKPVDSSNLTILQVRVPELFSPSEVLATLPPKKLLEQLLGRVLGGGIGRLYLERQPYKARILWSDNGVLQSVLENLPLSVFQGVLNELKRFVSLPVTTLAEPKQVEKECLYQQNRLLLRLRVMPGIYGEEATLQVLRGAALKFYQQQQLTRLSRDALGISQQLSLKLRELHQRLILNPNLQSEQLQALVTLNGLVDNLEQQIKILTATNEPPTGSK
;
A
#
# COMPACT_ATOMS: atom_id res chain seq x y z
N MET A 1 80.36 10.24 -28.07
CA MET A 1 79.81 8.86 -28.09
C MET A 1 78.89 8.70 -26.90
N LEU A 2 77.83 7.90 -27.04
CA LEU A 2 77.15 7.11 -26.00
C LEU A 2 76.72 7.77 -24.67
N SER A 3 75.40 7.81 -24.46
CA SER A 3 74.69 7.25 -23.29
C SER A 3 74.89 7.86 -21.88
N SER A 4 73.87 7.90 -21.00
CA SER A 4 72.43 7.59 -21.14
C SER A 4 71.61 8.24 -20.00
N GLU A 5 70.30 8.35 -20.20
CA GLU A 5 69.35 9.05 -19.32
C GLU A 5 68.79 8.17 -18.18
N GLY A 6 67.92 8.77 -17.35
CA GLY A 6 66.68 8.09 -16.91
C GLY A 6 66.78 7.11 -15.75
N LYS A 7 66.66 7.63 -14.52
CA LYS A 7 66.50 6.83 -13.29
C LYS A 7 65.07 6.26 -13.17
N PRO A 8 64.85 4.95 -13.03
CA PRO A 8 63.53 4.38 -12.77
C PRO A 8 63.15 4.40 -11.28
N THR A 9 61.86 4.20 -11.05
CA THR A 9 61.11 4.18 -9.77
C THR A 9 61.47 3.02 -8.84
N ASP A 10 61.24 3.21 -7.53
CA ASP A 10 60.33 2.31 -6.81
C ASP A 10 59.55 3.08 -5.70
N THR A 11 58.61 2.42 -5.03
CA THR A 11 57.38 3.00 -4.48
C THR A 11 57.30 2.87 -2.96
N GLY A 12 56.89 3.93 -2.27
CA GLY A 12 56.62 3.87 -0.83
C GLY A 12 55.91 5.10 -0.26
N ALA A 13 55.06 4.86 0.75
CA ALA A 13 54.44 5.86 1.63
C ALA A 13 53.54 6.95 0.98
N SER A 14 52.35 6.56 0.54
CA SER A 14 51.13 7.35 0.82
C SER A 14 49.93 6.40 0.99
N GLY A 15 49.34 6.36 2.18
CA GLY A 15 48.40 5.29 2.54
C GLY A 15 47.74 5.46 3.91
N GLN A 16 47.27 6.67 4.23
CA GLN A 16 46.71 6.96 5.56
C GLN A 16 45.46 7.87 5.57
N GLN A 17 44.77 8.02 4.43
CA GLN A 17 43.55 8.84 4.30
C GLN A 17 42.36 8.15 3.59
N ILE A 18 42.39 6.84 3.37
CA ILE A 18 41.33 6.09 2.65
C ILE A 18 40.64 5.03 3.54
N LEU A 19 41.12 4.81 4.78
CA LEU A 19 40.67 3.69 5.62
C LEU A 19 39.41 3.95 6.48
N SER A 20 38.91 5.19 6.55
CA SER A 20 37.80 5.55 7.46
C SER A 20 36.41 5.36 6.86
N GLU A 21 36.20 5.58 5.55
CA GLU A 21 34.87 5.55 4.93
C GLU A 21 34.34 4.12 4.72
N THR A 22 35.24 3.15 4.53
CA THR A 22 34.89 1.75 4.26
C THR A 22 34.35 1.01 5.49
N GLN A 23 34.71 1.45 6.70
CA GLN A 23 34.25 0.82 7.95
C GLN A 23 32.81 1.23 8.29
N ALA A 24 32.48 2.52 8.20
CA ALA A 24 31.15 3.04 8.52
C ALA A 24 30.01 2.35 7.73
N ASN A 25 30.23 2.07 6.45
CA ASN A 25 29.24 1.37 5.62
C ASN A 25 29.02 -0.10 6.03
N GLN A 26 30.02 -0.78 6.60
CA GLN A 26 29.87 -2.17 7.07
C GLN A 26 29.19 -2.25 8.44
N GLU A 27 29.41 -1.27 9.30
CA GLU A 27 28.76 -1.19 10.62
C GLU A 27 27.27 -0.85 10.48
N GLN A 28 26.91 0.18 9.72
CA GLN A 28 25.51 0.51 9.42
C GLN A 28 24.75 -0.67 8.76
N GLY A 29 25.43 -1.42 7.88
CA GLY A 29 24.88 -2.62 7.24
C GLY A 29 24.67 -3.82 8.18
N ARG A 30 25.27 -3.84 9.37
CA ARG A 30 24.98 -4.79 10.45
C ARG A 30 23.85 -4.28 11.35
N ASP A 31 23.93 -3.04 11.77
CA ASP A 31 22.95 -2.41 12.67
C ASP A 31 21.54 -2.46 12.07
N LEU A 32 21.39 -2.12 10.78
CA LEU A 32 20.13 -2.25 10.04
C LEU A 32 19.56 -3.69 10.04
N LYS A 33 20.39 -4.73 9.98
CA LYS A 33 19.90 -6.12 10.03
C LYS A 33 19.38 -6.50 11.41
N GLN A 34 20.01 -6.01 12.48
CA GLN A 34 19.55 -6.22 13.85
C GLN A 34 18.24 -5.46 14.11
N ILE A 35 18.14 -4.21 13.64
CA ILE A 35 16.89 -3.42 13.62
C ILE A 35 15.78 -4.21 12.92
N PHE A 36 16.02 -4.75 11.73
CA PHE A 36 14.99 -5.49 10.97
C PHE A 36 14.54 -6.76 11.70
N GLN A 37 15.46 -7.50 12.32
CA GLN A 37 15.12 -8.67 13.17
C GLN A 37 14.27 -8.27 14.38
N LEU A 38 14.57 -7.15 15.04
CA LEU A 38 13.77 -6.63 16.16
C LEU A 38 12.40 -6.11 15.70
N ILE A 39 12.27 -5.59 14.48
CA ILE A 39 10.98 -5.22 13.87
C ILE A 39 10.13 -6.45 13.54
N ASP A 40 10.75 -7.55 13.08
CA ASP A 40 10.05 -8.80 12.77
C ASP A 40 9.66 -9.62 14.01
N SER A 41 10.40 -9.51 15.12
CA SER A 41 10.24 -10.38 16.31
C SER A 41 9.76 -9.71 17.59
N PHE A 42 9.93 -8.38 17.75
CA PHE A 42 9.70 -7.69 19.03
C PHE A 42 8.78 -6.46 18.90
N LEU A 43 9.15 -5.46 18.09
CA LEU A 43 8.36 -4.26 17.87
C LEU A 43 7.87 -4.20 16.42
N SER A 44 6.66 -4.72 16.19
CA SER A 44 6.06 -4.83 14.85
C SER A 44 6.20 -3.55 14.01
N PHE A 45 6.35 -3.72 12.69
CA PHE A 45 6.46 -2.62 11.74
C PHE A 45 5.32 -1.60 11.89
N GLU A 46 4.10 -2.08 12.13
CA GLU A 46 2.91 -1.27 12.37
C GLU A 46 3.03 -0.40 13.64
N ALA A 47 3.59 -0.95 14.72
CA ALA A 47 3.83 -0.21 15.95
C ALA A 47 4.93 0.85 15.77
N CYS A 48 6.02 0.48 15.10
CA CYS A 48 7.10 1.39 14.72
C CYS A 48 6.59 2.58 13.91
N LEU A 49 5.68 2.33 12.95
CA LEU A 49 5.05 3.35 12.12
C LEU A 49 4.03 4.20 12.89
N TYR A 50 3.21 3.61 13.76
CA TYR A 50 2.15 4.32 14.49
C TYR A 50 2.70 5.20 15.61
N HIS A 51 3.57 4.66 16.46
CA HIS A 51 4.16 5.36 17.60
C HIS A 51 5.40 6.20 17.24
N GLN A 52 5.83 6.19 15.96
CA GLN A 52 7.04 6.88 15.48
C GLN A 52 8.31 6.46 16.25
N ILE A 53 8.45 5.14 16.43
CA ILE A 53 9.56 4.50 17.15
C ILE A 53 10.30 3.49 16.26
N VAL A 54 11.53 3.12 16.62
CA VAL A 54 12.33 2.06 16.01
C VAL A 54 13.14 1.33 17.08
N PRO A 55 13.11 -0.01 17.19
CA PRO A 55 14.08 -0.74 18.01
C PRO A 55 15.46 -0.66 17.35
N PHE A 56 16.42 0.01 17.98
CA PHE A 56 17.81 0.00 17.51
C PHE A 56 18.51 -1.28 17.92
N ARG A 57 18.50 -1.58 19.21
CA ARG A 57 19.18 -2.78 19.74
C ARG A 57 18.52 -3.30 21.01
N LEU A 58 18.73 -4.58 21.28
CA LEU A 58 18.44 -5.24 22.55
C LEU A 58 19.71 -5.97 23.01
N GLU A 59 20.40 -5.41 24.00
CA GLU A 59 21.61 -5.95 24.64
C GLU A 59 21.37 -5.94 26.16
N ASP A 60 21.89 -6.93 26.90
CA ASP A 60 21.86 -7.00 28.38
C ASP A 60 20.52 -6.64 29.06
N SER A 61 19.39 -7.12 28.49
CA SER A 61 18.02 -6.79 28.93
C SER A 61 17.70 -5.29 28.94
N GLN A 62 18.29 -4.55 28.00
CA GLN A 62 18.04 -3.14 27.75
C GLN A 62 17.77 -2.88 26.27
N LEU A 63 16.60 -2.32 25.98
CA LEU A 63 16.20 -1.92 24.63
C LEU A 63 16.65 -0.48 24.36
N LEU A 64 17.54 -0.28 23.38
CA LEU A 64 17.77 1.02 22.79
C LEU A 64 16.64 1.31 21.79
N LEU A 65 15.80 2.30 22.10
CA LEU A 65 14.64 2.68 21.30
C LEU A 65 14.85 4.08 20.70
N GLY A 66 14.89 4.16 19.36
CA GLY A 66 14.76 5.42 18.66
C GLY A 66 13.32 5.93 18.73
N MET A 67 13.11 7.18 19.11
CA MET A 67 11.81 7.85 19.16
C MET A 67 11.86 9.22 18.48
N VAL A 68 10.90 9.52 17.60
CA VAL A 68 10.80 10.86 16.97
C VAL A 68 10.32 11.92 17.98
N HIS A 69 9.54 11.50 18.99
CA HIS A 69 9.07 12.37 20.06
C HIS A 69 9.29 11.67 21.42
N PRO A 70 10.43 11.90 22.11
CA PRO A 70 10.74 11.25 23.40
C PRO A 70 9.72 11.47 24.52
N GLN A 71 8.81 12.45 24.37
CA GLN A 71 7.76 12.80 25.33
C GLN A 71 6.40 12.14 25.01
N ASP A 72 6.29 11.28 23.99
CA ASP A 72 5.05 10.55 23.70
C ASP A 72 4.82 9.45 24.75
N SER A 73 4.07 9.79 25.81
CA SER A 73 3.70 8.87 26.88
C SER A 73 2.89 7.67 26.40
N GLY A 74 2.19 7.75 25.26
CA GLY A 74 1.46 6.62 24.68
C GLY A 74 2.36 5.63 23.97
N ALA A 75 3.43 6.12 23.32
CA ALA A 75 4.52 5.27 22.81
C ALA A 75 5.32 4.64 23.96
N LEU A 76 5.63 5.42 25.01
CA LEU A 76 6.35 4.91 26.18
C LEU A 76 5.55 3.84 26.94
N ASP A 77 4.26 4.06 27.21
CA ASP A 77 3.39 3.05 27.85
C ASP A 77 3.33 1.77 27.02
N TYR A 78 3.09 1.88 25.71
CA TYR A 78 3.05 0.75 24.78
C TYR A 78 4.33 -0.10 24.82
N VAL A 79 5.51 0.51 24.71
CA VAL A 79 6.78 -0.24 24.74
C VAL A 79 7.11 -0.75 26.14
N SER A 80 6.85 0.03 27.20
CA SER A 80 7.09 -0.41 28.59
C SER A 80 6.25 -1.64 28.95
N ARG A 81 5.01 -1.71 28.43
CA ARG A 81 4.14 -2.86 28.59
C ARG A 81 4.70 -4.10 27.90
N ILE A 82 5.26 -3.98 26.69
CA ILE A 82 5.94 -5.09 26.00
C ILE A 82 7.18 -5.54 26.79
N LEU A 83 8.01 -4.58 27.23
CA LEU A 83 9.22 -4.84 28.01
C LEU A 83 8.92 -5.50 29.38
N SER A 84 7.77 -5.20 29.99
CA SER A 84 7.35 -5.81 31.26
C SER A 84 7.18 -7.33 31.17
N TYR A 85 6.84 -7.88 30.00
CA TYR A 85 6.74 -9.34 29.79
C TYR A 85 8.10 -10.03 29.63
N ILE A 86 9.18 -9.26 29.39
CA ILE A 86 10.55 -9.77 29.21
C ILE A 86 11.55 -9.19 30.25
N ASN A 87 11.06 -8.62 31.35
CA ASN A 87 11.83 -8.05 32.46
C ASN A 87 12.98 -7.11 32.02
N SER A 88 12.77 -6.37 30.93
CA SER A 88 13.82 -5.54 30.31
C SER A 88 13.59 -4.05 30.52
N THR A 89 14.67 -3.28 30.50
CA THR A 89 14.65 -1.81 30.61
C THR A 89 14.69 -1.14 29.23
N MET A 90 14.54 0.18 29.17
CA MET A 90 14.59 0.96 27.93
C MET A 90 15.52 2.16 28.07
N VAL A 91 16.29 2.44 27.01
CA VAL A 91 17.00 3.70 26.81
C VAL A 91 16.41 4.36 25.58
N ILE A 92 15.96 5.60 25.73
CA ILE A 92 15.34 6.39 24.66
C ILE A 92 16.44 7.19 23.96
N GLN A 93 16.46 7.12 22.63
CA GLN A 93 17.29 7.96 21.77
C GLN A 93 16.37 8.82 20.89
N GLU A 94 16.54 10.14 20.92
CA GLU A 94 15.82 11.03 20.01
C GLU A 94 16.33 10.87 18.57
N ILE A 95 15.41 10.76 17.60
CA ILE A 95 15.73 10.60 16.18
C ILE A 95 14.88 11.54 15.33
N THR A 96 15.37 11.94 14.16
CA THR A 96 14.56 12.75 13.25
C THR A 96 13.49 11.91 12.55
N THR A 97 12.41 12.56 12.12
CA THR A 97 11.36 11.96 11.28
C THR A 97 11.93 11.34 10.00
N ASP A 98 12.99 11.94 9.42
CA ASP A 98 13.63 11.43 8.22
C ASP A 98 14.54 10.22 8.49
N THR A 99 15.20 10.16 9.64
CA THR A 99 15.91 8.95 10.10
C THR A 99 14.92 7.79 10.29
N HIS A 100 13.80 8.03 11.00
CA HIS A 100 12.72 7.06 11.20
C HIS A 100 12.18 6.52 9.86
N ARG A 101 11.78 7.43 8.96
CA ARG A 101 11.27 7.11 7.63
C ARG A 101 12.27 6.34 6.78
N THR A 102 13.55 6.72 6.80
CA THR A 102 14.62 6.05 6.06
C THR A 102 14.74 4.59 6.50
N ILE A 103 14.83 4.32 7.81
CA ILE A 103 14.96 2.97 8.36
C ILE A 103 13.75 2.10 8.00
N LEU A 104 12.53 2.61 8.18
CA LEU A 104 11.31 1.87 7.83
C LEU A 104 11.18 1.59 6.32
N SER A 105 11.66 2.50 5.46
CA SER A 105 11.71 2.26 4.01
C SER A 105 12.73 1.18 3.62
N ALA A 106 13.89 1.15 4.29
CA ALA A 106 14.92 0.14 4.08
C ALA A 106 14.44 -1.26 4.51
N TYR A 107 13.74 -1.34 5.65
CA TYR A 107 13.09 -2.58 6.12
C TYR A 107 12.07 -3.12 5.11
N LEU A 108 11.20 -2.27 4.56
CA LEU A 108 10.21 -2.69 3.56
C LEU A 108 10.88 -3.21 2.27
N ASN A 109 11.94 -2.55 1.82
CA ASN A 109 12.72 -3.00 0.67
C ASN A 109 13.36 -4.37 0.94
N HIS A 110 14.02 -4.54 2.09
CA HIS A 110 14.61 -5.81 2.52
C HIS A 110 13.60 -6.96 2.57
N LYS A 111 12.40 -6.72 3.14
CA LYS A 111 11.34 -7.76 3.22
C LYS A 111 10.71 -8.10 1.87
N ASN A 112 10.79 -7.19 0.88
CA ASN A 112 10.43 -7.50 -0.50
C ASN A 112 11.51 -8.36 -1.18
N THR A 113 12.80 -8.09 -0.97
CA THR A 113 13.91 -8.90 -1.50
C THR A 113 13.92 -10.32 -0.94
N LEU A 114 13.78 -10.50 0.38
CA LEU A 114 13.73 -11.84 1.00
C LEU A 114 12.59 -12.72 0.44
N ARG A 115 11.48 -12.11 -0.01
CA ARG A 115 10.37 -12.81 -0.67
C ARG A 115 10.68 -13.28 -2.09
N SER A 116 11.75 -12.79 -2.70
CA SER A 116 12.26 -13.24 -4.00
C SER A 116 13.23 -14.41 -3.82
N ASP A 117 14.18 -14.30 -2.90
CA ASP A 117 15.24 -15.31 -2.71
C ASP A 117 14.71 -16.62 -2.13
N ALA A 118 13.67 -16.56 -1.28
CA ALA A 118 13.01 -17.73 -0.70
C ALA A 118 12.36 -18.69 -1.72
N LYS A 119 12.38 -18.38 -3.03
CA LYS A 119 11.89 -19.26 -4.11
C LYS A 119 12.95 -20.19 -4.72
N GLN A 120 14.23 -20.13 -4.32
CA GLN A 120 15.31 -20.85 -5.01
C GLN A 120 15.99 -22.00 -4.24
N VAL A 121 15.51 -22.38 -3.04
CA VAL A 121 16.20 -23.38 -2.19
C VAL A 121 15.56 -24.78 -2.23
N GLU A 122 14.26 -24.93 -2.46
CA GLU A 122 13.58 -26.23 -2.47
C GLU A 122 13.53 -26.90 -3.87
N GLN A 123 14.70 -27.22 -4.45
CA GLN A 123 14.73 -28.15 -5.60
C GLN A 123 16.08 -28.85 -5.89
N THR A 124 16.49 -29.78 -5.04
CA THR A 124 17.38 -30.89 -5.46
C THR A 124 17.34 -32.08 -4.50
N GLY A 125 17.12 -33.30 -5.01
CA GLY A 125 17.59 -34.52 -4.32
C GLY A 125 16.58 -35.55 -3.77
N ALA A 126 15.60 -36.01 -4.54
CA ALA A 126 15.16 -37.43 -4.57
C ALA A 126 14.14 -37.67 -5.71
N ALA A 127 14.17 -38.85 -6.34
CA ALA A 127 13.27 -39.25 -7.43
C ALA A 127 12.75 -40.69 -7.24
N PHE A 128 12.01 -41.21 -8.24
CA PHE A 128 11.31 -42.50 -8.30
C PHE A 128 9.95 -42.54 -7.55
N THR A 129 8.79 -42.80 -8.18
CA THR A 129 8.53 -43.05 -9.62
C THR A 129 7.10 -42.63 -10.04
N SER A 130 6.94 -42.36 -11.34
CA SER A 130 5.74 -42.21 -12.19
C SER A 130 4.36 -42.66 -11.67
N GLU A 131 3.20 -42.10 -12.09
CA GLU A 131 2.76 -41.01 -13.00
C GLU A 131 1.21 -40.86 -12.77
N LYS A 132 0.35 -39.99 -13.35
CA LYS A 132 0.27 -38.92 -14.39
C LYS A 132 -1.01 -38.10 -14.04
N SER A 133 -1.45 -36.93 -14.56
CA SER A 133 -1.15 -36.01 -15.68
C SER A 133 -1.67 -34.59 -15.27
N ILE A 134 -1.74 -33.62 -16.20
CA ILE A 134 -2.52 -32.34 -16.11
C ILE A 134 -2.01 -31.37 -15.02
N THR A 135 -0.87 -30.66 -15.20
CA THR A 135 -0.62 -29.44 -16.01
C THR A 135 -1.16 -28.11 -15.46
N SER A 136 -0.22 -27.31 -14.93
CA SER A 136 -0.14 -25.84 -14.87
C SER A 136 -1.38 -24.99 -14.52
N ILE A 137 -1.33 -24.36 -13.33
CA ILE A 137 -1.89 -23.02 -13.08
C ILE A 137 -0.88 -22.22 -12.24
N ALA A 138 0.18 -21.71 -12.90
CA ALA A 138 1.21 -20.87 -12.23
C ALA A 138 1.79 -19.72 -13.08
N ASP A 139 1.33 -19.53 -14.33
CA ASP A 139 1.73 -18.43 -15.22
C ASP A 139 0.52 -17.56 -15.58
N SER A 140 0.08 -16.69 -14.67
CA SER A 140 -1.04 -15.75 -14.90
C SER A 140 -1.00 -14.48 -14.02
N LEU A 141 0.18 -14.03 -13.60
CA LEU A 141 0.37 -12.72 -12.98
C LEU A 141 1.61 -12.04 -13.57
N ILE A 142 1.42 -10.84 -14.16
CA ILE A 142 2.45 -10.00 -14.81
C ILE A 142 2.95 -10.54 -16.18
N ALA A 143 2.02 -10.79 -17.12
CA ALA A 143 2.33 -10.91 -18.55
C ALA A 143 1.13 -10.59 -19.47
N SER A 144 0.62 -9.35 -19.45
CA SER A 144 -0.41 -8.88 -20.41
C SER A 144 -0.43 -7.35 -20.52
N ALA A 145 0.61 -6.80 -21.15
CA ALA A 145 0.60 -5.47 -21.73
C ALA A 145 1.17 -5.57 -23.15
N ASN A 146 0.45 -5.02 -24.13
CA ASN A 146 0.81 -4.94 -25.56
C ASN A 146 0.95 -6.28 -26.31
N ASN A 147 -0.15 -6.81 -26.86
CA ASN A 147 -0.40 -6.81 -28.33
C ASN A 147 -1.42 -7.88 -28.79
N SER A 148 -2.65 -7.44 -29.07
CA SER A 148 -3.27 -7.64 -30.39
C SER A 148 -4.57 -6.82 -30.53
N PHE A 149 -4.75 -6.19 -31.69
CA PHE A 149 -6.07 -5.84 -32.21
C PHE A 149 -6.55 -7.02 -33.05
N GLU A 150 -7.83 -7.37 -32.97
CA GLU A 150 -8.77 -7.48 -34.11
C GLU A 150 -10.01 -8.33 -33.75
N GLN A 151 -11.14 -7.94 -34.34
CA GLN A 151 -12.32 -8.78 -34.63
C GLN A 151 -12.91 -9.66 -33.49
N ASN A 152 -13.95 -9.13 -32.83
CA ASN A 152 -15.28 -9.66 -33.14
C ASN A 152 -16.37 -8.58 -33.05
N GLN A 153 -17.45 -8.75 -33.82
CA GLN A 153 -18.54 -7.76 -33.91
C GLN A 153 -19.73 -8.17 -33.03
N GLN A 154 -20.22 -7.23 -32.21
CA GLN A 154 -21.62 -7.23 -31.78
C GLN A 154 -22.07 -5.82 -31.36
N GLN A 155 -23.26 -5.45 -31.80
CA GLN A 155 -23.76 -4.08 -31.74
C GLN A 155 -24.29 -3.74 -30.34
N THR A 156 -23.89 -2.58 -29.81
CA THR A 156 -24.63 -1.89 -28.74
C THR A 156 -24.82 -0.44 -29.15
N ASN A 157 -26.08 -0.05 -29.40
CA ASN A 157 -26.42 1.29 -29.86
C ASN A 157 -26.30 2.29 -28.71
N ILE A 158 -25.43 3.29 -28.88
CA ILE A 158 -25.44 4.53 -28.10
C ILE A 158 -25.96 5.63 -29.04
N PRO A 159 -27.06 6.34 -28.72
CA PRO A 159 -27.61 7.36 -29.61
C PRO A 159 -26.69 8.60 -29.63
N ILE A 160 -26.19 8.92 -30.82
CA ILE A 160 -25.42 10.16 -31.06
C ILE A 160 -26.42 11.32 -31.22
N SER A 161 -26.38 12.28 -30.29
CA SER A 161 -26.96 13.60 -30.51
C SER A 161 -25.88 14.50 -31.12
N HIS A 162 -26.17 15.09 -32.28
CA HIS A 162 -25.20 15.92 -33.00
C HIS A 162 -24.96 17.28 -32.32
N PRO A 163 -23.75 17.85 -32.45
CA PRO A 163 -23.45 19.18 -31.94
C PRO A 163 -23.92 20.26 -32.91
N ASP A 164 -24.68 21.23 -32.41
CA ASP A 164 -25.02 22.44 -33.16
C ASP A 164 -25.15 23.65 -32.21
N SER A 165 -24.96 24.86 -32.74
CA SER A 165 -25.06 26.15 -32.03
C SER A 165 -24.05 26.42 -30.88
N ILE A 166 -22.83 26.85 -31.25
CA ILE A 166 -22.07 27.78 -30.40
C ILE A 166 -22.71 29.17 -30.55
N THR A 167 -23.18 29.81 -29.47
CA THR A 167 -23.66 31.20 -29.53
C THR A 167 -23.39 31.96 -28.22
N SER A 168 -22.60 33.04 -28.36
CA SER A 168 -22.51 34.22 -27.48
C SER A 168 -22.46 34.05 -25.95
N ILE A 169 -21.26 34.24 -25.39
CA ILE A 169 -21.09 34.73 -24.01
C ILE A 169 -21.68 36.14 -23.92
N ASN A 170 -22.44 36.44 -22.85
CA ASN A 170 -22.82 37.81 -22.49
C ASN A 170 -22.70 37.99 -20.97
N PRO A 171 -21.85 38.89 -20.45
CA PRO A 171 -21.60 39.00 -19.02
C PRO A 171 -22.68 39.86 -18.33
N ASN A 172 -23.52 39.24 -17.49
CA ASN A 172 -24.03 39.80 -16.23
C ASN A 172 -25.05 38.87 -15.56
N LYS A 173 -24.64 38.22 -14.46
CA LYS A 173 -25.48 37.92 -13.30
C LYS A 173 -24.62 37.44 -12.14
N GLU A 174 -24.74 38.11 -11.00
CA GLU A 174 -24.21 37.64 -9.73
C GLU A 174 -25.17 36.59 -9.17
N ASP A 175 -24.76 35.33 -9.12
CA ASP A 175 -25.52 34.28 -8.42
C ASP A 175 -24.55 33.33 -7.68
N THR A 176 -24.31 33.70 -6.41
CA THR A 176 -23.79 32.91 -5.28
C THR A 176 -23.22 31.51 -5.61
N VAL A 177 -21.91 31.41 -5.78
CA VAL A 177 -21.21 30.12 -5.80
C VAL A 177 -21.31 29.46 -4.42
N LYS A 178 -22.21 28.48 -4.28
CA LYS A 178 -22.11 27.49 -3.21
C LYS A 178 -21.00 26.48 -3.56
N PRO A 179 -20.15 26.08 -2.60
CA PRO A 179 -19.18 25.03 -2.84
C PRO A 179 -19.88 23.70 -3.14
N VAL A 180 -19.27 22.87 -3.98
CA VAL A 180 -19.77 21.51 -4.23
C VAL A 180 -19.48 20.65 -3.00
N ASP A 181 -20.54 20.23 -2.30
CA ASP A 181 -20.44 19.52 -1.03
C ASP A 181 -19.71 18.17 -1.15
N SER A 182 -18.67 17.98 -0.33
CA SER A 182 -17.92 16.73 -0.21
C SER A 182 -18.64 15.67 0.65
N SER A 183 -19.97 15.60 0.55
CA SER A 183 -20.87 15.00 1.55
C SER A 183 -21.36 13.57 1.23
N ASN A 184 -20.48 12.71 0.72
CA ASN A 184 -20.78 11.29 0.44
C ASN A 184 -20.05 10.29 1.36
N LEU A 185 -19.48 10.75 2.48
CA LEU A 185 -18.96 9.86 3.52
C LEU A 185 -20.11 9.18 4.27
N THR A 186 -20.20 7.85 4.18
CA THR A 186 -21.18 7.08 4.96
C THR A 186 -20.85 7.21 6.45
N ILE A 187 -21.71 7.86 7.24
CA ILE A 187 -21.52 7.93 8.70
C ILE A 187 -21.58 6.52 9.29
N LEU A 188 -20.61 6.15 10.13
CA LEU A 188 -20.51 4.82 10.70
C LEU A 188 -21.49 4.67 11.87
N GLN A 189 -22.75 4.30 11.56
CA GLN A 189 -23.79 4.00 12.57
C GLN A 189 -23.56 2.69 13.35
N VAL A 190 -22.30 2.25 13.51
CA VAL A 190 -21.93 1.18 14.44
C VAL A 190 -22.06 1.75 15.85
N ARG A 191 -23.17 1.44 16.52
CA ARG A 191 -23.38 1.76 17.93
C ARG A 191 -22.33 1.00 18.74
N VAL A 192 -21.36 1.72 19.30
CA VAL A 192 -20.37 1.15 20.20
C VAL A 192 -21.11 0.67 21.44
N PRO A 193 -20.94 -0.60 21.87
CA PRO A 193 -21.42 -1.03 23.17
C PRO A 193 -20.70 -0.25 24.26
N GLU A 194 -21.45 0.38 25.18
CA GLU A 194 -20.88 1.13 26.32
C GLU A 194 -20.07 0.21 27.25
N LEU A 195 -20.34 -1.10 27.20
CA LEU A 195 -19.52 -2.13 27.82
C LEU A 195 -19.34 -3.31 26.84
N PHE A 196 -18.10 -3.78 26.69
CA PHE A 196 -17.79 -4.95 25.87
C PHE A 196 -18.10 -6.25 26.61
N SER A 197 -18.76 -7.20 25.92
CA SER A 197 -18.99 -8.54 26.48
C SER A 197 -17.66 -9.30 26.61
N PRO A 198 -17.47 -10.09 27.69
CA PRO A 198 -16.30 -10.99 27.83
C PRO A 198 -16.16 -11.96 26.65
N SER A 199 -14.92 -12.35 26.35
CA SER A 199 -14.53 -13.18 25.19
C SER A 199 -15.31 -14.49 25.10
N GLU A 200 -15.60 -15.08 26.24
CA GLU A 200 -16.23 -16.39 26.42
C GLU A 200 -17.71 -16.35 26.00
N VAL A 201 -18.35 -15.18 26.20
CA VAL A 201 -19.75 -14.95 25.84
C VAL A 201 -19.90 -14.65 24.33
N LEU A 202 -18.88 -14.09 23.69
CA LEU A 202 -18.94 -13.67 22.28
C LEU A 202 -19.37 -14.81 21.33
N ALA A 203 -18.91 -16.05 21.57
CA ALA A 203 -19.25 -17.21 20.73
C ALA A 203 -20.75 -17.56 20.74
N THR A 204 -21.51 -17.09 21.74
CA THR A 204 -22.95 -17.32 21.90
C THR A 204 -23.82 -16.21 21.30
N LEU A 205 -23.23 -15.09 20.87
CA LEU A 205 -23.97 -13.94 20.38
C LEU A 205 -24.49 -14.16 18.94
N PRO A 206 -25.69 -13.64 18.59
CA PRO A 206 -26.18 -13.70 17.22
C PRO A 206 -25.26 -12.87 16.29
N PRO A 207 -25.06 -13.28 15.02
CA PRO A 207 -23.95 -12.80 14.20
C PRO A 207 -23.81 -11.29 14.07
N LYS A 208 -24.92 -10.55 13.97
CA LYS A 208 -24.90 -9.08 13.91
C LYS A 208 -24.38 -8.44 15.20
N LYS A 209 -24.82 -8.91 16.37
CA LYS A 209 -24.33 -8.40 17.68
C LYS A 209 -22.87 -8.80 17.90
N LEU A 210 -22.46 -9.98 17.44
CA LEU A 210 -21.07 -10.40 17.46
C LEU A 210 -20.21 -9.47 16.59
N LEU A 211 -20.66 -9.13 15.38
CA LEU A 211 -19.98 -8.16 14.53
C LEU A 211 -19.92 -6.75 15.17
N GLU A 212 -20.99 -6.28 15.79
CA GLU A 212 -21.02 -4.98 16.49
C GLU A 212 -20.01 -4.93 17.67
N GLN A 213 -19.91 -6.01 18.45
CA GLN A 213 -18.91 -6.15 19.52
C GLN A 213 -17.46 -6.23 18.99
N LEU A 214 -17.22 -7.03 17.93
CA LEU A 214 -15.89 -7.17 17.30
C LEU A 214 -15.44 -5.85 16.66
N LEU A 215 -16.34 -5.18 15.93
CA LEU A 215 -16.07 -3.86 15.33
C LEU A 215 -15.78 -2.84 16.43
N GLY A 216 -16.59 -2.76 17.49
CA GLY A 216 -16.32 -1.83 18.60
C GLY A 216 -14.92 -2.01 19.21
N ARG A 217 -14.46 -3.26 19.37
CA ARG A 217 -13.10 -3.59 19.87
C ARG A 217 -11.99 -3.06 18.96
N VAL A 218 -12.07 -3.23 17.63
CA VAL A 218 -11.05 -2.71 16.68
C VAL A 218 -11.23 -1.24 16.31
N LEU A 219 -12.42 -0.67 16.50
CA LEU A 219 -12.72 0.74 16.25
C LEU A 219 -12.33 1.63 17.43
N GLY A 220 -12.35 1.15 18.67
CA GLY A 220 -11.96 1.94 19.85
C GLY A 220 -10.46 2.25 19.95
N GLY A 221 -9.59 1.37 19.46
CA GLY A 221 -8.13 1.46 19.59
C GLY A 221 -7.39 2.19 18.45
N GLY A 222 -6.17 1.76 18.17
CA GLY A 222 -5.29 2.25 17.11
C GLY A 222 -5.54 1.59 15.74
N ILE A 223 -4.52 0.97 15.15
CA ILE A 223 -4.60 0.21 13.88
C ILE A 223 -5.19 -1.17 14.17
N GLY A 224 -6.49 -1.19 14.44
CA GLY A 224 -7.26 -2.41 14.67
C GLY A 224 -7.36 -3.31 13.43
N ARG A 225 -7.27 -4.62 13.63
CA ARG A 225 -7.46 -5.64 12.59
C ARG A 225 -8.37 -6.77 13.08
N LEU A 226 -9.24 -7.28 12.20
CA LEU A 226 -9.94 -8.56 12.39
C LEU A 226 -9.45 -9.57 11.38
N TYR A 227 -9.24 -10.81 11.82
CA TYR A 227 -8.94 -11.97 10.98
C TYR A 227 -10.03 -13.01 11.19
N LEU A 228 -10.68 -13.44 10.11
CA LEU A 228 -11.78 -14.41 10.09
C LEU A 228 -11.28 -15.65 9.32
N GLU A 229 -10.91 -16.70 10.04
CA GLU A 229 -10.28 -17.91 9.50
C GLU A 229 -11.20 -19.12 9.64
N ARG A 230 -11.24 -19.98 8.61
CA ARG A 230 -12.21 -21.07 8.49
C ARG A 230 -11.54 -22.44 8.38
N GLN A 231 -11.85 -23.30 9.34
CA GLN A 231 -11.31 -24.65 9.46
C GLN A 231 -12.41 -25.68 9.05
N PRO A 232 -12.10 -26.99 8.93
CA PRO A 232 -13.05 -27.97 8.37
C PRO A 232 -14.39 -28.07 9.12
N TYR A 233 -14.37 -27.96 10.45
CA TYR A 233 -15.53 -28.21 11.32
C TYR A 233 -15.89 -27.03 12.24
N LYS A 234 -15.01 -26.03 12.31
CA LYS A 234 -15.03 -24.90 13.25
C LYS A 234 -14.40 -23.69 12.57
N ALA A 235 -14.54 -22.50 13.16
CA ALA A 235 -13.84 -21.32 12.72
C ALA A 235 -13.21 -20.58 13.92
N ARG A 236 -12.36 -19.60 13.64
CA ARG A 236 -11.85 -18.68 14.65
C ARG A 236 -11.85 -17.24 14.15
N ILE A 237 -12.02 -16.30 15.07
CA ILE A 237 -11.90 -14.86 14.80
C ILE A 237 -10.83 -14.28 15.73
N LEU A 238 -9.78 -13.70 15.16
CA LEU A 238 -8.70 -13.05 15.89
C LEU A 238 -8.84 -11.54 15.75
N TRP A 239 -8.42 -10.77 16.75
CA TRP A 239 -8.23 -9.33 16.58
C TRP A 239 -6.93 -8.83 17.20
N SER A 240 -6.29 -7.89 16.51
CA SER A 240 -5.10 -7.19 16.98
C SER A 240 -5.33 -5.68 16.97
N ASP A 241 -4.54 -4.97 17.78
CA ASP A 241 -4.43 -3.51 17.76
C ASP A 241 -2.95 -3.11 17.80
N ASN A 242 -2.57 -2.11 17.00
CA ASN A 242 -1.18 -1.70 16.75
C ASN A 242 -0.22 -2.89 16.51
N GLY A 243 -0.69 -3.90 15.78
CA GLY A 243 0.06 -5.14 15.49
C GLY A 243 0.01 -6.22 16.58
N VAL A 244 -0.30 -5.87 17.83
CA VAL A 244 -0.35 -6.81 18.97
C VAL A 244 -1.67 -7.58 18.97
N LEU A 245 -1.60 -8.91 18.92
CA LEU A 245 -2.75 -9.81 19.07
C LEU A 245 -3.39 -9.62 20.46
N GLN A 246 -4.66 -9.26 20.49
CA GLN A 246 -5.37 -8.92 21.73
C GLN A 246 -6.12 -10.13 22.30
N SER A 247 -6.88 -10.85 21.46
CA SER A 247 -7.50 -12.14 21.83
C SER A 247 -7.92 -12.94 20.59
N VAL A 248 -8.32 -14.19 20.83
CA VAL A 248 -8.86 -15.10 19.81
C VAL A 248 -10.19 -15.68 20.29
N LEU A 249 -11.21 -15.62 19.45
CA LEU A 249 -12.47 -16.34 19.60
C LEU A 249 -12.37 -17.67 18.86
N GLU A 250 -11.93 -18.72 19.56
CA GLU A 250 -11.80 -20.06 19.00
C GLU A 250 -13.11 -20.84 18.95
N ASN A 251 -13.08 -21.99 18.25
CA ASN A 251 -14.13 -23.00 18.25
C ASN A 251 -15.52 -22.52 17.80
N LEU A 252 -15.59 -21.41 17.06
CA LEU A 252 -16.83 -20.77 16.63
C LEU A 252 -17.61 -21.68 15.65
N PRO A 253 -18.93 -21.90 15.83
CA PRO A 253 -19.73 -22.69 14.90
C PRO A 253 -19.74 -22.06 13.50
N LEU A 254 -19.61 -22.89 12.46
CA LEU A 254 -19.51 -22.44 11.06
C LEU A 254 -20.70 -21.56 10.63
N SER A 255 -21.91 -21.83 11.13
CA SER A 255 -23.11 -21.03 10.85
C SER A 255 -23.03 -19.62 11.46
N VAL A 256 -22.45 -19.47 12.66
CA VAL A 256 -22.25 -18.17 13.30
C VAL A 256 -21.15 -17.40 12.56
N PHE A 257 -20.04 -18.07 12.23
CA PHE A 257 -18.95 -17.50 11.45
C PHE A 257 -19.40 -16.98 10.08
N GLN A 258 -20.11 -17.81 9.30
CA GLN A 258 -20.66 -17.39 8.01
C GLN A 258 -21.66 -16.23 8.18
N GLY A 259 -22.45 -16.22 9.26
CA GLY A 259 -23.29 -15.09 9.61
C GLY A 259 -22.50 -13.78 9.79
N VAL A 260 -21.39 -13.81 10.56
CA VAL A 260 -20.54 -12.64 10.81
C VAL A 260 -19.89 -12.17 9.50
N LEU A 261 -19.37 -13.09 8.69
CA LEU A 261 -18.80 -12.78 7.38
C LEU A 261 -19.86 -12.18 6.44
N ASN A 262 -21.08 -12.71 6.43
CA ASN A 262 -22.18 -12.21 5.61
C ASN A 262 -22.59 -10.79 6.02
N GLU A 263 -22.71 -10.50 7.31
CA GLU A 263 -23.00 -9.14 7.80
C GLU A 263 -21.83 -8.17 7.51
N LEU A 264 -20.57 -8.63 7.62
CA LEU A 264 -19.38 -7.85 7.28
C LEU A 264 -19.31 -7.54 5.77
N LYS A 265 -19.72 -8.49 4.91
CA LYS A 265 -19.91 -8.29 3.46
C LYS A 265 -20.98 -7.24 3.17
N ARG A 266 -22.19 -7.39 3.73
CA ARG A 266 -23.28 -6.40 3.60
C ARG A 266 -22.81 -5.00 4.04
N PHE A 267 -22.08 -4.93 5.15
CA PHE A 267 -21.61 -3.69 5.75
C PHE A 267 -20.68 -2.89 4.83
N VAL A 268 -19.84 -3.54 4.02
CA VAL A 268 -19.03 -2.88 2.96
C VAL A 268 -19.67 -2.89 1.57
N SER A 269 -20.96 -3.22 1.46
CA SER A 269 -21.70 -3.34 0.19
C SER A 269 -21.16 -4.41 -0.78
N LEU A 270 -20.47 -5.44 -0.28
CA LEU A 270 -20.01 -6.59 -1.05
C LEU A 270 -21.12 -7.67 -1.10
N PRO A 271 -21.38 -8.34 -2.25
CA PRO A 271 -22.40 -9.38 -2.33
C PRO A 271 -22.11 -10.54 -1.39
N VAL A 272 -23.19 -11.10 -0.83
CA VAL A 272 -23.17 -12.17 0.19
C VAL A 272 -22.87 -13.55 -0.41
N THR A 273 -22.88 -13.67 -1.74
CA THR A 273 -22.45 -14.87 -2.49
C THR A 273 -20.99 -15.22 -2.20
N THR A 274 -20.66 -16.51 -2.30
CA THR A 274 -19.27 -16.99 -2.28
C THR A 274 -18.48 -16.43 -3.46
N LEU A 275 -17.28 -15.92 -3.20
CA LEU A 275 -16.37 -15.42 -4.23
C LEU A 275 -15.53 -16.56 -4.83
N ALA A 276 -15.31 -16.52 -6.14
CA ALA A 276 -14.34 -17.40 -6.82
C ALA A 276 -12.90 -16.87 -6.72
N GLU A 277 -12.72 -15.57 -6.51
CA GLU A 277 -11.42 -14.89 -6.49
C GLU A 277 -11.28 -13.95 -5.27
N PRO A 278 -10.05 -13.70 -4.80
CA PRO A 278 -9.75 -12.66 -3.82
C PRO A 278 -10.33 -11.28 -4.17
N LYS A 279 -11.15 -10.70 -3.29
CA LYS A 279 -11.71 -9.35 -3.49
C LYS A 279 -11.45 -8.44 -2.31
N GLN A 280 -10.89 -7.27 -2.60
CA GLN A 280 -10.70 -6.17 -1.65
C GLN A 280 -11.75 -5.08 -1.92
N VAL A 281 -12.31 -4.55 -0.84
CA VAL A 281 -13.24 -3.41 -0.85
C VAL A 281 -12.79 -2.43 0.24
N GLU A 282 -12.84 -1.15 -0.06
CA GLU A 282 -12.41 -0.08 0.84
C GLU A 282 -13.54 0.93 1.01
N LYS A 283 -13.83 1.32 2.26
CA LYS A 283 -14.95 2.19 2.61
C LYS A 283 -14.51 3.25 3.61
N GLU A 284 -14.52 4.51 3.19
CA GLU A 284 -14.36 5.63 4.12
C GLU A 284 -15.66 5.87 4.90
N CYS A 285 -15.51 6.14 6.20
CA CYS A 285 -16.64 6.47 7.06
C CYS A 285 -16.21 7.34 8.26
N LEU A 286 -17.20 7.94 8.92
CA LEU A 286 -17.02 8.78 10.11
C LEU A 286 -17.43 8.02 11.37
N TYR A 287 -16.51 7.85 12.31
CA TYR A 287 -16.71 7.17 13.59
C TYR A 287 -16.28 8.09 14.73
N GLN A 288 -17.17 8.40 15.67
CA GLN A 288 -16.91 9.38 16.74
C GLN A 288 -16.30 10.69 16.19
N GLN A 289 -16.90 11.21 15.10
CA GLN A 289 -16.44 12.35 14.28
C GLN A 289 -15.09 12.19 13.55
N ASN A 290 -14.29 11.15 13.84
CA ASN A 290 -13.03 10.87 13.16
C ASN A 290 -13.25 10.15 11.81
N ARG A 291 -12.50 10.55 10.77
CA ARG A 291 -12.42 9.81 9.50
C ARG A 291 -11.56 8.55 9.66
N LEU A 292 -12.07 7.42 9.18
CA LEU A 292 -11.33 6.18 9.03
C LEU A 292 -11.68 5.47 7.72
N LEU A 293 -10.75 4.66 7.22
CA LEU A 293 -10.96 3.75 6.09
C LEU A 293 -11.03 2.31 6.61
N LEU A 294 -12.09 1.60 6.23
CA LEU A 294 -12.23 0.17 6.46
C LEU A 294 -11.87 -0.57 5.16
N ARG A 295 -10.73 -1.27 5.19
CA ARG A 295 -10.32 -2.19 4.12
C ARG A 295 -10.76 -3.60 4.50
N LEU A 296 -11.75 -4.15 3.80
CA LEU A 296 -12.10 -5.57 3.87
C LEU A 296 -11.47 -6.29 2.68
N ARG A 297 -10.75 -7.38 2.93
CA ARG A 297 -10.28 -8.33 1.91
C ARG A 297 -10.85 -9.70 2.22
N VAL A 298 -11.70 -10.22 1.33
CA VAL A 298 -12.29 -11.55 1.40
C VAL A 298 -11.55 -12.47 0.43
N MET A 299 -11.26 -13.69 0.87
CA MET A 299 -10.48 -14.69 0.15
C MET A 299 -11.28 -16.00 0.04
N PRO A 300 -11.32 -16.67 -1.12
CA PRO A 300 -11.71 -18.08 -1.17
C PRO A 300 -10.64 -18.93 -0.48
N GLY A 301 -11.06 -19.82 0.42
CA GLY A 301 -10.20 -20.77 1.14
C GLY A 301 -10.70 -22.21 1.02
N ILE A 302 -9.86 -23.18 1.41
CA ILE A 302 -10.10 -24.62 1.20
C ILE A 302 -11.42 -25.10 1.84
N TYR A 303 -11.78 -24.54 3.00
CA TYR A 303 -12.97 -24.95 3.77
C TYR A 303 -14.15 -23.97 3.61
N GLY A 304 -14.03 -22.99 2.71
CA GLY A 304 -14.93 -21.86 2.53
C GLY A 304 -14.20 -20.52 2.62
N GLU A 305 -14.94 -19.43 2.64
CA GLU A 305 -14.37 -18.08 2.61
C GLU A 305 -13.71 -17.66 3.94
N GLU A 306 -12.65 -16.88 3.80
CA GLU A 306 -11.92 -16.22 4.88
C GLU A 306 -11.90 -14.71 4.65
N ALA A 307 -11.66 -13.91 5.69
CA ALA A 307 -11.58 -12.45 5.54
C ALA A 307 -10.61 -11.76 6.49
N THR A 308 -10.07 -10.63 6.05
CA THR A 308 -9.29 -9.72 6.86
C THR A 308 -9.87 -8.31 6.77
N LEU A 309 -10.14 -7.69 7.92
CA LEU A 309 -10.55 -6.29 8.03
C LEU A 309 -9.39 -5.49 8.64
N GLN A 310 -9.01 -4.38 8.01
CA GLN A 310 -8.04 -3.42 8.54
C GLN A 310 -8.71 -2.05 8.74
N VAL A 311 -8.55 -1.48 9.93
CA VAL A 311 -8.95 -0.11 10.25
C VAL A 311 -7.76 0.82 10.04
N LEU A 312 -7.84 1.76 9.10
CA LEU A 312 -6.86 2.82 8.91
C LEU A 312 -7.42 4.15 9.42
N ARG A 313 -6.70 4.79 10.35
CA ARG A 313 -7.02 6.11 10.92
C ARG A 313 -5.76 6.97 11.05
N GLY A 314 -5.91 8.26 11.32
CA GLY A 314 -4.80 9.15 11.66
C GLY A 314 -3.66 9.13 10.64
N ALA A 315 -2.42 8.96 11.11
CA ALA A 315 -1.23 8.90 10.26
C ALA A 315 -1.29 7.76 9.22
N ALA A 316 -1.78 6.58 9.60
CA ALA A 316 -1.88 5.43 8.69
C ALA A 316 -2.90 5.66 7.55
N LEU A 317 -3.98 6.40 7.81
CA LEU A 317 -4.92 6.83 6.77
C LEU A 317 -4.29 7.87 5.84
N LYS A 318 -3.63 8.91 6.39
CA LYS A 318 -2.94 9.94 5.61
C LYS A 318 -1.87 9.34 4.69
N PHE A 319 -1.04 8.44 5.21
CA PHE A 319 -0.02 7.72 4.45
C PHE A 319 -0.64 6.92 3.30
N TYR A 320 -1.75 6.21 3.56
CA TYR A 320 -2.40 5.43 2.51
C TYR A 320 -3.03 6.32 1.41
N GLN A 321 -3.71 7.41 1.78
CA GLN A 321 -4.24 8.38 0.82
C GLN A 321 -3.12 9.04 0.00
N GLN A 322 -1.98 9.36 0.61
CA GLN A 322 -0.79 9.86 -0.12
C GLN A 322 -0.25 8.81 -1.10
N GLN A 323 -0.18 7.53 -0.69
CA GLN A 323 0.25 6.44 -1.56
C GLN A 323 -0.72 6.22 -2.75
N GLN A 324 -2.03 6.36 -2.53
CA GLN A 324 -3.03 6.36 -3.62
C GLN A 324 -2.77 7.50 -4.60
N LEU A 325 -2.55 8.73 -4.11
CA LEU A 325 -2.29 9.90 -4.96
C LEU A 325 -0.99 9.76 -5.77
N THR A 326 0.11 9.30 -5.16
CA THR A 326 1.38 9.06 -5.88
C THR A 326 1.27 7.93 -6.91
N ARG A 327 0.41 6.94 -6.67
CA ARG A 327 0.09 5.94 -7.70
C ARG A 327 -0.72 6.56 -8.85
N LEU A 328 -1.79 7.28 -8.53
CA LEU A 328 -2.66 7.90 -9.53
C LEU A 328 -1.92 8.94 -10.39
N SER A 329 -0.99 9.72 -9.81
CA SER A 329 -0.16 10.66 -10.58
C SER A 329 0.77 9.93 -11.56
N ARG A 330 1.40 8.83 -11.13
CA ARG A 330 2.23 7.97 -12.01
C ARG A 330 1.41 7.29 -13.10
N ASP A 331 0.27 6.70 -12.74
CA ASP A 331 -0.60 5.98 -13.68
C ASP A 331 -1.16 6.96 -14.75
N ALA A 332 -1.61 8.16 -14.34
CA ALA A 332 -2.08 9.21 -15.25
C ALA A 332 -0.95 9.78 -16.15
N LEU A 333 0.24 10.00 -15.61
CA LEU A 333 1.42 10.46 -16.36
C LEU A 333 1.84 9.43 -17.42
N GLY A 334 1.83 8.14 -17.08
CA GLY A 334 2.11 7.06 -18.04
C GLY A 334 1.09 6.99 -19.18
N ILE A 335 -0.21 7.10 -18.87
CA ILE A 335 -1.29 7.16 -19.86
C ILE A 335 -1.13 8.39 -20.77
N SER A 336 -0.81 9.56 -20.19
CA SER A 336 -0.58 10.80 -20.93
C SER A 336 0.59 10.67 -21.91
N GLN A 337 1.70 10.07 -21.48
CA GLN A 337 2.86 9.80 -22.34
C GLN A 337 2.51 8.84 -23.49
N GLN A 338 1.76 7.77 -23.23
CA GLN A 338 1.28 6.86 -24.27
C GLN A 338 0.34 7.57 -25.28
N LEU A 339 -0.55 8.44 -24.79
CA LEU A 339 -1.45 9.22 -25.64
C LEU A 339 -0.68 10.23 -26.50
N SER A 340 0.31 10.95 -25.95
CA SER A 340 1.21 11.83 -26.71
C SER A 340 1.94 11.08 -27.84
N LEU A 341 2.51 9.91 -27.55
CA LEU A 341 3.15 9.07 -28.57
C LEU A 341 2.18 8.65 -29.69
N LYS A 342 0.94 8.26 -29.34
CA LYS A 342 -0.08 7.86 -30.31
C LYS A 342 -0.62 9.03 -31.14
N LEU A 343 -0.74 10.22 -30.56
CA LEU A 343 -1.09 11.44 -31.30
C LEU A 343 0.03 11.84 -32.29
N ARG A 344 1.30 11.74 -31.89
CA ARG A 344 2.45 11.95 -32.79
C ARG A 344 2.50 10.92 -33.94
N GLU A 345 2.20 9.64 -33.68
CA GLU A 345 2.08 8.59 -34.70
C GLU A 345 0.94 8.89 -35.70
N LEU A 346 -0.20 9.38 -35.21
CA LEU A 346 -1.34 9.80 -36.04
C LEU A 346 -0.96 11.03 -36.89
N HIS A 347 -0.32 12.03 -36.29
CA HIS A 347 0.17 13.23 -36.97
C HIS A 347 1.16 12.90 -38.10
N GLN A 348 2.11 11.99 -37.85
CA GLN A 348 3.04 11.49 -38.89
C GLN A 348 2.29 10.79 -40.02
N ARG A 349 1.29 9.94 -39.73
CA ARG A 349 0.46 9.31 -40.77
C ARG A 349 -0.35 10.32 -41.59
N LEU A 350 -0.85 11.40 -40.99
CA LEU A 350 -1.56 12.46 -41.73
C LEU A 350 -0.62 13.23 -42.66
N ILE A 351 0.58 13.60 -42.20
CA ILE A 351 1.59 14.27 -43.04
C ILE A 351 2.04 13.38 -44.22
N LEU A 352 2.14 12.07 -44.01
CA LEU A 352 2.56 11.12 -45.05
C LEU A 352 1.46 10.73 -46.05
N ASN A 353 0.23 11.23 -45.91
CA ASN A 353 -0.85 11.00 -46.86
C ASN A 353 -0.86 12.09 -47.97
N PRO A 354 -0.66 11.75 -49.26
CA PRO A 354 -0.51 12.75 -50.32
C PRO A 354 -1.83 13.38 -50.82
N ASN A 355 -2.99 12.92 -50.36
CA ASN A 355 -4.32 13.37 -50.78
C ASN A 355 -5.06 14.12 -49.65
N LEU A 356 -4.42 15.11 -49.03
CA LEU A 356 -5.01 15.90 -47.94
C LEU A 356 -6.13 16.83 -48.42
N GLN A 357 -7.35 16.59 -47.94
CA GLN A 357 -8.50 17.48 -48.13
C GLN A 357 -8.53 18.61 -47.08
N SER A 358 -9.25 19.71 -47.33
CA SER A 358 -9.31 20.87 -46.40
C SER A 358 -9.76 20.51 -44.98
N GLU A 359 -10.68 19.56 -44.82
CA GLU A 359 -11.12 19.06 -43.51
C GLU A 359 -9.99 18.32 -42.77
N GLN A 360 -9.12 17.61 -43.50
CA GLN A 360 -7.97 16.90 -42.95
C GLN A 360 -6.83 17.87 -42.57
N LEU A 361 -6.72 19.02 -43.27
CA LEU A 361 -5.84 20.12 -42.87
C LEU A 361 -6.34 20.80 -41.58
N GLN A 362 -7.65 21.00 -41.42
CA GLN A 362 -8.21 21.46 -40.14
C GLN A 362 -7.99 20.43 -39.02
N ALA A 363 -8.20 19.14 -39.30
CA ALA A 363 -7.91 18.07 -38.35
C ALA A 363 -6.43 18.09 -37.90
N LEU A 364 -5.48 18.25 -38.83
CA LEU A 364 -4.05 18.43 -38.52
C LEU A 364 -3.76 19.61 -37.58
N VAL A 365 -4.41 20.76 -37.80
CA VAL A 365 -4.26 21.94 -36.91
C VAL A 365 -4.81 21.66 -35.51
N THR A 366 -6.00 21.05 -35.41
CA THR A 366 -6.58 20.68 -34.11
C THR A 366 -5.75 19.62 -33.37
N LEU A 367 -5.15 18.67 -34.11
CA LEU A 367 -4.32 17.61 -33.56
C LEU A 367 -3.01 18.16 -32.98
N ASN A 368 -2.37 19.12 -33.65
CA ASN A 368 -1.18 19.78 -33.11
C ASN A 368 -1.49 20.60 -31.85
N GLY A 369 -2.58 21.36 -31.84
CA GLY A 369 -3.03 22.07 -30.63
C GLY A 369 -3.31 21.13 -29.45
N LEU A 370 -3.82 19.92 -29.71
CA LEU A 370 -3.99 18.88 -28.69
C LEU A 370 -2.66 18.28 -28.22
N VAL A 371 -1.70 18.01 -29.12
CA VAL A 371 -0.35 17.53 -28.76
C VAL A 371 0.38 18.55 -27.88
N ASP A 372 0.44 19.81 -28.29
CA ASP A 372 1.12 20.88 -27.55
C ASP A 372 0.51 21.08 -26.15
N ASN A 373 -0.83 21.05 -26.05
CA ASN A 373 -1.53 21.19 -24.77
C ASN A 373 -1.24 19.98 -23.84
N LEU A 374 -1.25 18.76 -24.38
CA LEU A 374 -0.95 17.54 -23.64
C LEU A 374 0.51 17.53 -23.15
N GLU A 375 1.46 17.97 -23.97
CA GLU A 375 2.87 18.07 -23.56
C GLU A 375 3.09 19.13 -22.47
N GLN A 376 2.37 20.26 -22.51
CA GLN A 376 2.34 21.22 -21.40
C GLN A 376 1.76 20.62 -20.12
N GLN A 377 0.66 19.86 -20.21
CA GLN A 377 0.08 19.17 -19.05
C GLN A 377 1.03 18.12 -18.46
N ILE A 378 1.69 17.29 -19.29
CA ILE A 378 2.74 16.36 -18.83
C ILE A 378 3.84 17.12 -18.10
N LYS A 379 4.33 18.25 -18.65
CA LYS A 379 5.41 19.02 -18.05
C LYS A 379 5.05 19.57 -16.66
N ILE A 380 3.82 20.02 -16.48
CA ILE A 380 3.28 20.45 -15.17
C ILE A 380 3.22 19.25 -14.21
N LEU A 381 2.65 18.12 -14.67
CA LEU A 381 2.55 16.89 -13.87
C LEU A 381 3.93 16.36 -13.46
N THR A 382 4.94 16.37 -14.33
CA THR A 382 6.32 15.98 -13.96
C THR A 382 6.90 16.90 -12.89
N ALA A 383 6.77 18.23 -13.05
CA ALA A 383 7.32 19.19 -12.09
C ALA A 383 6.68 19.07 -10.69
N THR A 384 5.41 18.68 -10.60
CA THR A 384 4.73 18.42 -9.32
C THR A 384 5.08 17.10 -8.63
N ASN A 385 5.86 16.21 -9.27
CA ASN A 385 6.29 14.93 -8.70
C ASN A 385 7.78 14.89 -8.32
N GLU A 386 8.57 15.93 -8.60
CA GLU A 386 9.94 16.04 -8.07
C GLU A 386 9.91 16.54 -6.60
N PRO A 387 10.74 15.98 -5.69
CA PRO A 387 10.88 16.52 -4.36
C PRO A 387 11.56 17.90 -4.41
N PRO A 388 11.23 18.84 -3.51
CA PRO A 388 11.87 20.16 -3.49
C PRO A 388 13.38 20.02 -3.23
N THR A 389 14.19 20.37 -4.22
CA THR A 389 15.65 20.41 -4.12
C THR A 389 16.05 21.58 -3.21
N GLY A 390 16.35 21.24 -1.95
CA GLY A 390 16.69 22.20 -0.89
C GLY A 390 17.76 23.19 -1.33
N SER A 391 17.40 24.48 -1.35
CA SER A 391 18.19 25.55 -1.93
C SER A 391 18.96 26.34 -0.87
N LYS A 392 20.10 25.77 -0.45
CA LYS A 392 21.06 26.28 0.57
C LYS A 392 20.65 26.08 2.02
#